data_AF-A0A7C7GHT6-F1
#
_entry.id   AF-A0A7C7GHT6-F1
#
_cell.length_a   1.000
_cell.length_b   1.000
_cell.length_c   1.000
_cell.angle_alpha   90.00
_cell.angle_beta   90.00
_cell.angle_gamma   90.00
#
_symmetry.space_group_name_H-M   'P 1'
#
loop_
_entity.id
_entity.type
_entity.pdbx_description
1 polymer ?
#
loop_
_entity_poly.entity_id
_entity_poly.type
_entity_poly.pdbx_seq_one_letter_code
_entity_poly.pdbx_strand_id
1 'polypeptide(L)'
;MSSLVTIENALRGVGVKWIKYVDSYSLQDAKNVIADALDARDQGLRVVISNNECMLARQRRERPAKAEALNTGKTVIQEKFGVDEEVCTGDHSCMRLNGCPSLTLKESSDPFKETPVAHVNDGCVACGHCGEVAHAAQLCPSFYKAEAIRNPGVLRTIFSKINRSLLTAVGA
;
A
#
# COMPACT_ATOMS: atom_id res chain seq x y z
N MET A 1 7.16 -27.81 -9.33
CA MET A 1 8.50 -27.98 -9.94
C MET A 1 9.47 -27.10 -9.19
N SER A 2 10.24 -27.68 -8.26
CA SER A 2 11.32 -26.97 -7.59
C SER A 2 12.52 -26.98 -8.54
N SER A 3 12.87 -25.82 -9.08
CA SER A 3 14.12 -25.66 -9.84
C SER A 3 15.28 -26.10 -8.94
N LEU A 4 16.08 -27.07 -9.39
CA LEU A 4 17.23 -27.63 -8.66
C LEU A 4 18.33 -26.60 -8.37
N VAL A 5 18.24 -25.38 -8.92
CA VAL A 5 19.16 -24.27 -8.64
C VAL A 5 18.35 -23.03 -8.27
N THR A 6 18.61 -22.48 -7.08
CA THR A 6 18.07 -21.19 -6.64
C THR A 6 18.89 -20.05 -7.25
N ILE A 7 18.29 -18.86 -7.39
CA ILE A 7 18.99 -17.64 -7.84
C ILE A 7 20.20 -17.39 -6.93
N GLU A 8 20.05 -17.57 -5.61
CA GLU A 8 21.15 -17.42 -4.66
C GLU A 8 22.31 -18.38 -4.95
N ASN A 9 22.04 -19.67 -5.15
CA ASN A 9 23.09 -20.66 -5.40
C ASN A 9 23.84 -20.36 -6.70
N ALA A 10 23.14 -19.91 -7.74
CA ALA A 10 23.78 -19.49 -8.99
C ALA A 10 24.70 -18.27 -8.78
N LEU A 11 24.26 -17.28 -8.01
CA LEU A 11 25.05 -16.08 -7.70
C LEU A 11 26.28 -16.40 -6.83
N ARG A 12 26.13 -17.28 -5.84
CA ARG A 12 27.27 -17.75 -5.04
C ARG A 12 28.28 -18.51 -5.90
N GLY A 13 27.81 -19.30 -6.87
CA GLY A 13 28.66 -20.02 -7.82
C GLY A 13 29.55 -19.12 -8.68
N VAL A 14 29.10 -17.90 -9.00
CA VAL A 14 29.90 -16.89 -9.73
C VAL A 14 30.69 -15.94 -8.80
N GLY A 15 30.76 -16.24 -7.51
CA GLY A 15 31.61 -15.53 -6.55
C GLY A 15 30.95 -14.36 -5.81
N VAL A 16 29.62 -14.19 -5.90
CA VAL A 16 28.90 -13.17 -5.12
C VAL A 16 28.88 -13.56 -3.65
N LYS A 17 29.44 -12.70 -2.79
CA LYS A 17 29.53 -12.94 -1.34
C LYS A 17 28.35 -12.33 -0.58
N TRP A 18 27.92 -11.15 -0.99
CA TRP A 18 26.85 -10.40 -0.34
C TRP A 18 25.54 -10.56 -1.10
N ILE A 19 24.62 -11.30 -0.48
CA ILE A 19 23.28 -11.56 -1.00
C ILE A 19 22.31 -11.37 0.15
N LYS A 20 21.31 -10.52 -0.02
CA LYS A 20 20.21 -10.35 0.94
C LYS A 20 18.87 -10.46 0.24
N TYR A 21 17.92 -11.08 0.91
CA TYR A 21 16.52 -11.09 0.48
C TYR A 21 15.79 -9.88 1.04
N VAL A 22 14.83 -9.38 0.29
CA VAL A 22 13.97 -8.28 0.70
C VAL A 22 12.52 -8.57 0.35
N ASP A 23 11.62 -8.27 1.28
CA ASP A 23 10.20 -8.13 0.97
C ASP A 23 9.98 -6.79 0.25
N SER A 24 9.74 -6.83 -1.06
CA SER A 24 9.42 -5.66 -1.88
C SER A 24 8.14 -4.90 -1.48
N TYR A 25 7.31 -5.47 -0.61
CA TYR A 25 6.14 -4.80 -0.06
C TYR A 25 6.41 -4.13 1.30
N SER A 26 7.60 -4.32 1.87
CA SER A 26 8.08 -3.61 3.06
C SER A 26 9.08 -2.53 2.65
N LEU A 27 8.66 -1.27 2.66
CA LEU A 27 9.55 -0.17 2.32
C LEU A 27 10.71 -0.07 3.32
N GLN A 28 10.41 -0.19 4.61
CA GLN A 28 11.43 -0.02 5.65
C GLN A 28 12.53 -1.07 5.52
N ASP A 29 12.17 -2.34 5.29
CA ASP A 29 13.15 -3.41 5.11
C ASP A 29 13.97 -3.20 3.84
N ALA A 30 13.32 -2.79 2.74
CA ALA A 30 14.02 -2.50 1.50
C ALA A 30 15.02 -1.36 1.64
N LYS A 31 14.64 -0.27 2.32
CA LYS A 31 15.55 0.85 2.60
C LYS A 31 16.74 0.39 3.45
N ASN A 32 16.51 -0.37 4.51
CA ASN A 32 17.56 -0.86 5.39
C ASN A 32 18.55 -1.77 4.64
N VAL A 33 18.04 -2.72 3.86
CA VAL A 33 18.89 -3.65 3.08
C VAL A 33 19.71 -2.90 2.01
N ILE A 34 19.12 -1.89 1.37
CA ILE A 34 19.85 -1.06 0.40
C ILE A 34 20.93 -0.23 1.11
N ALA A 35 20.63 0.36 2.27
CA ALA A 35 21.62 1.09 3.07
C ALA A 35 22.80 0.18 3.46
N ASP A 36 22.51 -1.03 3.97
CA ASP A 36 23.52 -2.05 4.28
C ASP A 36 24.37 -2.40 3.05
N ALA A 37 23.76 -2.48 1.86
CA ALA A 37 24.50 -2.73 0.63
C ALA A 37 25.46 -1.58 0.30
N LEU A 38 25.02 -0.33 0.46
CA LEU A 38 25.85 0.84 0.21
C LEU A 38 27.03 0.92 1.19
N ASP A 39 26.84 0.51 2.44
CA ASP A 39 27.87 0.49 3.48
C ASP A 39 28.85 -0.69 3.34
N ALA A 40 28.42 -1.80 2.74
CA ALA A 40 29.23 -3.00 2.50
C ALA A 40 30.25 -2.85 1.35
N ARG A 41 31.10 -1.82 1.39
CA ARG A 41 32.01 -1.45 0.29
C ARG A 41 33.03 -2.55 -0.08
N ASP A 42 33.49 -3.33 0.89
CA ASP A 42 34.52 -4.37 0.70
C ASP A 42 33.96 -5.71 0.19
N GLN A 43 32.65 -5.81 -0.05
CA GLN A 43 31.98 -7.07 -0.39
C GLN A 43 31.83 -7.32 -1.90
N GLY A 44 32.36 -6.42 -2.75
CA GLY A 44 32.26 -6.54 -4.21
C GLY A 44 30.84 -6.34 -4.73
N LEU A 45 30.38 -7.21 -5.63
CA LEU A 45 28.99 -7.19 -6.13
C LEU A 45 28.03 -7.54 -4.99
N ARG A 46 27.09 -6.64 -4.72
CA ARG A 46 26.06 -6.79 -3.70
C ARG A 46 24.73 -7.00 -4.38
N VAL A 47 24.10 -8.14 -4.12
CA VAL A 47 22.84 -8.51 -4.77
C VAL A 47 21.71 -8.50 -3.75
N VAL A 48 20.67 -7.73 -4.06
CA VAL A 48 19.40 -7.73 -3.31
C VAL A 48 18.38 -8.51 -4.13
N ILE A 49 17.81 -9.57 -3.54
CA ILE A 49 16.81 -10.41 -4.20
C ILE A 49 15.43 -10.08 -3.64
N SER A 50 14.57 -9.51 -4.48
CA SER A 50 13.15 -9.32 -4.21
C SER A 50 12.37 -10.52 -4.75
N ASN A 51 11.84 -11.38 -3.87
CA ASN A 51 11.21 -12.65 -4.25
C ASN A 51 9.67 -12.62 -4.21
N ASN A 52 9.05 -11.45 -4.08
CA ASN A 52 7.60 -11.36 -4.09
C ASN A 52 6.99 -11.45 -5.48
N GLU A 53 5.76 -11.94 -5.51
CA GLU A 53 4.90 -11.87 -6.69
C GLU A 53 4.67 -10.43 -7.11
N CYS A 54 4.70 -10.15 -8.42
CA CYS A 54 4.31 -8.86 -8.98
C CYS A 54 2.89 -8.48 -8.51
N MET A 55 2.69 -7.25 -8.03
CA MET A 55 1.39 -6.79 -7.52
C MET A 55 0.26 -6.98 -8.54
N LEU A 56 0.51 -6.78 -9.84
CA LEU A 56 -0.51 -7.01 -10.88
C LEU A 56 -0.87 -8.49 -11.03
N ALA A 57 0.11 -9.40 -10.92
CA ALA A 57 -0.14 -10.84 -10.93
C ALA A 57 -0.93 -11.27 -9.68
N ARG A 58 -0.53 -10.75 -8.51
CA ARG A 58 -1.26 -10.95 -7.25
C ARG A 58 -2.71 -10.51 -7.36
N GLN A 59 -2.97 -9.32 -7.92
CA GLN A 59 -4.32 -8.81 -8.13
C GLN A 59 -5.13 -9.66 -9.13
N ARG A 60 -4.49 -10.19 -10.19
CA ARG A 60 -5.16 -11.13 -11.12
C ARG A 60 -5.60 -12.42 -10.43
N ARG A 61 -4.85 -12.90 -9.43
CA ARG A 61 -5.24 -14.06 -8.61
C ARG A 61 -6.29 -13.70 -7.56
N GLU A 62 -6.10 -12.60 -6.83
CA GLU A 62 -6.93 -12.26 -5.66
C GLU A 62 -8.28 -11.67 -6.03
N ARG A 63 -8.39 -10.88 -7.11
CA ARG A 63 -9.66 -10.23 -7.48
C ARG A 63 -10.77 -11.24 -7.78
N PRO A 64 -10.54 -12.32 -8.58
CA PRO A 64 -11.55 -13.35 -8.80
C PRO A 64 -11.96 -14.07 -7.51
N ALA A 65 -10.98 -14.46 -6.68
CA ALA A 65 -11.25 -15.13 -5.41
C ALA A 65 -12.06 -14.25 -4.44
N LYS A 66 -11.75 -12.95 -4.36
CA LYS A 66 -12.52 -11.98 -3.57
C LYS A 66 -13.93 -11.80 -4.14
N ALA A 67 -14.10 -11.78 -5.46
CA ALA A 67 -15.42 -11.67 -6.09
C ALA A 67 -16.29 -12.91 -5.80
N GLU A 68 -15.73 -14.11 -5.87
CA GLU A 68 -16.41 -15.35 -5.50
C GLU A 68 -16.80 -15.37 -4.01
N ALA A 69 -15.89 -14.94 -3.13
CA ALA A 69 -16.19 -14.78 -1.71
C ALA A 69 -17.36 -13.82 -1.46
N LEU A 70 -17.40 -12.69 -2.17
CA LEU A 70 -18.52 -11.74 -2.10
C LEU A 70 -19.84 -12.37 -2.56
N ASN A 71 -19.83 -13.11 -3.67
CA ASN A 71 -21.02 -13.76 -4.22
C ASN A 71 -21.54 -14.90 -3.33
N THR A 72 -20.66 -15.56 -2.58
CA THR A 72 -21.01 -16.61 -1.62
C THR A 72 -21.41 -16.06 -0.24
N GLY A 73 -21.56 -14.73 -0.10
CA GLY A 73 -21.99 -14.09 1.14
C GLY A 73 -20.89 -14.00 2.21
N LYS A 74 -19.64 -14.35 1.90
CA LYS A 74 -18.52 -14.23 2.84
C LYS A 74 -18.15 -12.77 3.04
N THR A 75 -17.74 -12.44 4.27
CA THR A 75 -17.19 -11.12 4.60
C THR A 75 -15.89 -10.89 3.84
N VAL A 76 -15.78 -9.77 3.12
CA VAL A 76 -14.56 -9.37 2.43
C VAL A 76 -14.19 -7.95 2.85
N ILE A 77 -12.94 -7.78 3.28
CA ILE A 77 -12.36 -6.48 3.62
C ILE A 77 -11.63 -5.96 2.40
N GLN A 78 -11.99 -4.75 1.96
CA GLN A 78 -11.32 -4.03 0.89
C GLN A 78 -10.65 -2.79 1.48
N GLU A 79 -9.33 -2.79 1.46
CA GLU A 79 -8.55 -1.63 1.86
C GLU A 79 -8.67 -0.55 0.77
N LYS A 80 -8.79 0.69 1.22
CA LYS A 80 -8.78 1.88 0.38
C LYS A 80 -7.82 2.89 0.98
N PHE A 81 -7.07 3.56 0.12
CA PHE A 81 -6.22 4.66 0.49
C PHE A 81 -6.82 5.93 -0.08
N GLY A 82 -6.69 7.02 0.66
CA GLY A 82 -7.18 8.33 0.23
C GLY A 82 -6.38 9.45 0.86
N VAL A 83 -6.68 10.65 0.37
CA VAL A 83 -6.14 11.90 0.85
C VAL A 83 -7.34 12.74 1.28
N ASP A 84 -7.31 13.22 2.51
CA ASP A 84 -8.28 14.16 3.04
C ASP A 84 -8.04 15.54 2.39
N GLU A 85 -9.02 15.95 1.62
CA GLU A 85 -9.00 17.19 0.86
C GLU A 85 -9.01 18.44 1.75
N GLU A 86 -9.65 18.39 2.92
CA GLU A 86 -9.71 19.53 3.83
C GLU A 86 -8.32 19.78 4.43
N VAL A 87 -7.62 18.71 4.80
CA VAL A 87 -6.28 18.73 5.40
C VAL A 87 -5.17 18.92 4.35
N CYS A 88 -5.39 18.53 3.10
CA CYS A 88 -4.39 18.66 2.04
C CYS A 88 -4.05 20.13 1.76
N THR A 89 -2.76 20.45 1.84
CA THR A 89 -2.20 21.79 1.59
C THR A 89 -1.81 22.03 0.14
N GLY A 90 -1.76 20.98 -0.69
CA GLY A 90 -1.43 21.08 -2.11
C GLY A 90 0.07 21.23 -2.42
N ASP A 91 0.97 20.80 -1.52
CA ASP A 91 2.43 20.79 -1.77
C ASP A 91 2.88 19.64 -2.70
N HIS A 92 2.04 18.62 -2.84
CA HIS A 92 2.21 17.42 -3.68
C HIS A 92 3.53 16.65 -3.47
N SER A 93 4.20 16.86 -2.33
CA SER A 93 5.42 16.12 -1.96
C SER A 93 5.19 14.62 -1.95
N CYS A 94 3.99 14.21 -1.54
CA CYS A 94 3.55 12.82 -1.58
C CYS A 94 3.62 12.21 -2.99
N MET A 95 3.25 12.93 -4.05
CA MET A 95 3.29 12.39 -5.42
C MET A 95 4.73 12.17 -5.88
N ARG A 96 5.61 13.14 -5.60
CA ARG A 96 7.03 13.08 -5.97
C ARG A 96 7.77 11.95 -5.25
N LEU A 97 7.47 11.72 -3.97
CA LEU A 97 8.16 10.73 -3.14
C LEU A 97 7.62 9.31 -3.33
N ASN A 98 6.34 9.17 -3.65
CA ASN A 98 5.71 7.86 -3.81
C ASN A 98 5.86 7.27 -5.22
N GLY A 99 5.75 8.11 -6.26
CA GLY A 99 5.68 7.63 -7.65
C GLY A 99 4.49 6.70 -7.93
N CYS A 100 3.45 6.72 -7.10
CA CYS A 100 2.27 5.87 -7.28
C CYS A 100 1.45 6.33 -8.50
N PRO A 101 1.22 5.47 -9.51
CA PRO A 101 0.47 5.84 -10.70
C PRO A 101 -1.02 6.13 -10.43
N SER A 102 -1.53 5.69 -9.28
CA SER A 102 -2.91 5.93 -8.85
C SER A 102 -3.07 7.17 -7.96
N LEU A 103 -1.97 7.81 -7.56
CA LEU A 103 -2.00 9.06 -6.81
C LEU A 103 -1.90 10.23 -7.81
N THR A 104 -3.03 10.88 -8.07
CA THR A 104 -3.21 11.95 -9.06
C THR A 104 -3.64 13.25 -8.39
N LEU A 105 -3.90 14.27 -9.18
CA LEU A 105 -4.52 15.53 -8.76
C LEU A 105 -6.01 15.55 -9.09
N LYS A 106 -6.79 16.25 -8.27
CA LYS A 106 -8.18 16.66 -8.56
C LYS A 106 -8.37 18.13 -8.15
N GLU A 107 -9.35 18.79 -8.76
CA GLU A 107 -9.77 20.13 -8.31
C GLU A 107 -10.34 20.06 -6.89
N SER A 108 -10.09 21.12 -6.13
CA SER A 108 -10.60 21.26 -4.76
C SER A 108 -12.10 21.54 -4.77
N SER A 109 -12.85 20.94 -3.84
CA SER A 109 -14.24 21.29 -3.54
C SER A 109 -14.37 22.64 -2.86
N ASP A 110 -13.31 23.10 -2.17
CA ASP A 110 -13.23 24.45 -1.59
C ASP A 110 -12.83 25.46 -2.68
N PRO A 111 -13.71 26.42 -3.04
CA PRO A 111 -13.44 27.42 -4.08
C PRO A 111 -12.32 28.40 -3.71
N PHE A 112 -11.90 28.46 -2.44
CA PHE A 112 -10.78 29.30 -2.01
C PHE A 112 -9.42 28.59 -2.11
N LYS A 113 -9.38 27.28 -2.36
CA LYS A 113 -8.12 26.57 -2.62
C LYS A 113 -7.75 26.71 -4.10
N GLU A 114 -6.70 27.48 -4.35
CA GLU A 114 -6.16 27.68 -5.70
C GLU A 114 -5.37 26.47 -6.22
N THR A 115 -4.78 25.68 -5.32
CA THR A 115 -4.00 24.50 -5.67
C THR A 115 -4.88 23.25 -5.72
N PRO A 116 -4.69 22.35 -6.71
CA PRO A 116 -5.39 21.09 -6.73
C PRO A 116 -4.96 20.23 -5.54
N VAL A 117 -5.81 19.29 -5.14
CA VAL A 117 -5.52 18.38 -4.04
C VAL A 117 -5.09 17.02 -4.56
N ALA A 118 -4.24 16.34 -3.80
CA ALA A 118 -3.87 14.98 -4.13
C ALA A 118 -5.09 14.06 -3.97
N HIS A 119 -5.19 13.06 -4.83
CA HIS A 119 -6.34 12.17 -4.90
C HIS A 119 -5.91 10.78 -5.35
N VAL A 120 -6.41 9.75 -4.68
CA VAL A 120 -6.20 8.36 -5.07
C VAL A 120 -7.34 7.92 -5.98
N ASN A 121 -7.03 7.61 -7.24
CA ASN A 121 -8.04 7.19 -8.22
C ASN A 121 -8.45 5.71 -8.08
N ASP A 122 -9.49 5.30 -8.82
CA ASP A 122 -10.02 3.94 -8.81
C ASP A 122 -9.08 2.87 -9.39
N GLY A 123 -7.97 3.28 -10.03
CA GLY A 123 -6.91 2.38 -10.45
C GLY A 123 -6.08 1.84 -9.28
N CYS A 124 -6.26 2.39 -8.07
CA CYS A 124 -5.55 1.96 -6.88
C CYS A 124 -5.84 0.49 -6.54
N VAL A 125 -4.77 -0.30 -6.47
CA VAL A 125 -4.81 -1.72 -6.10
C VAL A 125 -4.60 -1.95 -4.60
N ALA A 126 -4.61 -0.88 -3.81
CA ALA A 126 -4.37 -0.90 -2.37
C ALA A 126 -3.07 -1.60 -1.96
N CYS A 127 -1.96 -1.32 -2.67
CA CYS A 127 -0.66 -1.93 -2.38
C CYS A 127 -0.01 -1.47 -1.07
N GLY A 128 -0.55 -0.46 -0.39
CA GLY A 128 -0.02 0.04 0.90
C GLY A 128 1.19 0.95 0.81
N HIS A 129 1.93 0.93 -0.30
CA HIS A 129 3.18 1.69 -0.44
C HIS A 129 3.03 3.19 -0.16
N CYS A 130 2.02 3.85 -0.74
CA CYS A 130 1.84 5.29 -0.52
C CYS A 130 1.47 5.65 0.91
N GLY A 131 0.73 4.76 1.60
CA GLY A 131 0.41 4.92 3.01
C GLY A 131 1.64 4.70 3.90
N GLU A 132 2.45 3.67 3.60
CA GLU A 132 3.67 3.38 4.34
C GLU A 132 4.69 4.51 4.20
N VAL A 133 4.90 5.05 3.00
CA VAL A 133 5.75 6.24 2.79
C VAL A 133 5.20 7.46 3.51
N ALA A 134 3.89 7.72 3.41
CA ALA A 134 3.27 8.89 4.04
C ALA A 134 3.40 8.85 5.58
N HIS A 135 3.27 7.66 6.18
CA HIS A 135 3.43 7.48 7.63
C HIS A 135 4.91 7.39 8.05
N ALA A 136 5.73 6.59 7.37
CA ALA A 136 7.14 6.38 7.71
C ALA A 136 7.98 7.65 7.55
N ALA A 137 7.57 8.57 6.68
CA ALA A 137 8.21 9.87 6.54
C ALA A 137 7.38 11.01 7.15
N GLN A 138 6.31 10.71 7.90
CA GLN A 138 5.41 11.69 8.54
C GLN A 138 4.98 12.81 7.58
N LEU A 139 4.87 12.50 6.29
CA LEU A 139 4.91 13.50 5.22
C LEU A 139 3.62 14.31 5.16
N CYS A 140 2.49 13.70 5.47
CA CYS A 140 1.23 14.35 5.22
C CYS A 140 0.14 13.85 6.19
N PRO A 141 -0.42 14.74 7.04
CA PRO A 141 -1.51 14.38 7.94
C PRO A 141 -2.83 14.10 7.19
N SER A 142 -2.90 14.40 5.88
CA SER A 142 -4.09 14.15 5.07
C SER A 142 -4.21 12.70 4.58
N PHE A 143 -3.15 11.89 4.60
CA PHE A 143 -3.24 10.52 4.12
C PHE A 143 -3.98 9.63 5.11
N TYR A 144 -4.93 8.85 4.61
CA TYR A 144 -5.64 7.87 5.42
C TYR A 144 -5.75 6.51 4.72
N LYS A 145 -5.89 5.49 5.56
CA LYS A 145 -6.28 4.13 5.17
C LYS A 145 -7.68 3.86 5.72
N ALA A 146 -8.59 3.47 4.86
CA ALA A 146 -9.93 3.06 5.21
C ALA A 146 -10.17 1.60 4.82
N GLU A 147 -11.05 0.92 5.55
CA GLU A 147 -11.43 -0.46 5.25
C GLU A 147 -12.92 -0.54 4.94
N ALA A 148 -13.25 -0.86 3.68
CA ALA A 148 -14.60 -1.13 3.26
C ALA A 148 -14.93 -2.61 3.49
N ILE A 149 -15.78 -2.88 4.48
CA ILE A 149 -16.23 -4.22 4.80
C ILE A 149 -17.49 -4.53 3.99
N ARG A 150 -17.43 -5.55 3.14
CA ARG A 150 -18.56 -6.09 2.39
C ARG A 150 -19.06 -7.38 3.04
N ASN A 151 -20.38 -7.60 3.03
CA ASN A 151 -21.06 -8.68 3.74
C ASN A 151 -20.69 -8.73 5.24
N PRO A 152 -20.94 -7.65 6.01
CA PRO A 152 -20.63 -7.66 7.43
C PRO A 152 -21.42 -8.74 8.17
N GLY A 153 -20.79 -9.41 9.13
CA GLY A 153 -21.48 -10.38 9.99
C GLY A 153 -22.64 -9.76 10.79
N VAL A 154 -23.54 -10.61 11.29
CA VAL A 154 -24.77 -10.19 11.98
C VAL A 154 -24.48 -9.27 13.17
N LEU A 155 -23.53 -9.64 14.03
CA LEU A 155 -23.14 -8.82 15.19
C LEU A 155 -22.65 -7.43 14.76
N ARG A 156 -21.75 -7.35 13.78
CA ARG A 156 -21.22 -6.08 13.27
C ARG A 156 -22.32 -5.20 12.67
N THR A 157 -23.33 -5.81 12.05
CA THR A 157 -24.50 -5.11 11.50
C THR A 157 -25.42 -4.58 12.60
N ILE A 158 -25.59 -5.31 13.71
CA ILE A 158 -26.36 -4.84 14.86
C ILE A 158 -25.64 -3.66 15.54
N PHE A 159 -24.35 -3.82 15.83
CA PHE A 159 -23.55 -2.75 16.43
C PHE A 159 -23.46 -1.51 15.55
N SER A 160 -23.35 -1.66 14.23
CA SER A 160 -23.32 -0.49 13.32
C SER A 160 -24.65 0.26 13.33
N LYS A 161 -25.79 -0.43 13.42
CA LYS A 161 -27.12 0.20 13.57
C LYS A 161 -27.24 0.97 14.88
N ILE A 162 -26.80 0.38 15.99
CA ILE A 162 -26.78 1.04 17.30
C ILE A 162 -25.89 2.28 17.26
N ASN A 163 -24.67 2.14 16.76
CA ASN A 163 -23.72 3.26 16.67
C ASN A 163 -24.28 4.39 15.80
N ARG A 164 -24.87 4.07 14.65
CA ARG A 164 -25.48 5.07 13.77
C ARG A 164 -26.65 5.78 14.47
N SER A 165 -27.49 5.05 15.19
CA SER A 165 -28.59 5.62 15.97
C SER A 165 -28.08 6.55 17.08
N LEU A 166 -26.99 6.19 17.76
CA LEU A 166 -26.37 7.02 18.79
C LEU A 166 -25.75 8.29 18.20
N LEU A 167 -25.02 8.19 17.09
CA LEU A 167 -24.44 9.34 16.42
C LEU A 167 -25.52 10.35 16.00
N THR A 168 -26.62 9.87 15.42
CA THR A 168 -27.77 10.73 15.07
C THR A 168 -28.42 11.35 16.31
N ALA A 169 -28.47 10.65 17.44
CA ALA A 169 -29.01 11.18 18.70
C ALA A 169 -28.10 12.25 19.34
N VAL A 170 -26.79 12.17 19.12
CA VAL A 170 -25.79 13.12 19.66
C VAL A 170 -25.48 14.27 18.68
N GLY A 171 -26.09 14.27 17.49
CA GLY A 171 -25.98 15.36 16.51
C GLY A 171 -24.71 15.34 15.67
N ALA A 172 -24.09 14.17 15.49
CA ALA A 172 -22.99 13.93 14.55
C ALA A 172 -23.51 13.41 13.20
#